data_AF-A0A819FXS4-F1
#
_entry.id   AF-A0A819FXS4-F1
#
_cell.length_a   1.000
_cell.length_b   1.000
_cell.length_c   1.000
_cell.angle_alpha   90.00
_cell.angle_beta   90.00
_cell.angle_gamma   90.00
#
_symmetry.space_group_name_H-M   'P 1'
#
loop_
_entity.id
_entity.type
_entity.pdbx_description
1 polymer ?
#
loop_
_entity_poly.entity_id
_entity_poly.type
_entity_poly.pdbx_seq_one_letter_code
_entity_poly.pdbx_strand_id
1 'polypeptide(L)'
;MESTTKANSCYRFVRQDGWDIPDNDILPSPVQQHDYASCCSQCRATFGCIAFTYSPSSQRCSLKKSMVGGRNSTGDTIAGYS
;
A
#
# COMPACT_ATOMS: atom_id res chain seq x y z
N MET A 1 -22.38 -14.97 7.15
CA MET A 1 -21.95 -14.32 8.40
C MET A 1 -20.70 -13.51 8.06
N GLU A 2 -20.92 -12.29 7.53
CA GLU A 2 -19.85 -11.36 7.16
C GLU A 2 -19.45 -10.59 8.42
N SER A 3 -18.50 -11.16 9.18
CA SER A 3 -18.01 -10.59 10.43
C SER A 3 -17.20 -9.33 10.16
N THR A 4 -17.88 -8.18 10.15
CA THR A 4 -17.34 -6.90 10.56
C THR A 4 -16.70 -7.04 11.94
N THR A 5 -15.37 -6.94 12.04
CA THR A 5 -14.62 -6.32 13.16
C THR A 5 -13.11 -6.37 12.82
N LYS A 6 -12.51 -5.18 12.59
CA LYS A 6 -11.05 -4.94 12.51
C LYS A 6 -10.29 -5.31 11.21
N ALA A 7 -10.95 -5.39 10.05
CA ALA A 7 -10.30 -5.71 8.76
C ALA A 7 -10.71 -4.81 7.58
N ASN A 8 -11.43 -3.72 7.85
CA ASN A 8 -12.19 -2.97 6.86
C ASN A 8 -11.71 -1.51 6.77
N SER A 9 -10.41 -1.31 6.90
CA SER A 9 -9.79 -0.02 6.59
C SER A 9 -9.21 0.03 5.17
N CYS A 10 -8.99 -1.12 4.56
CA CYS A 10 -8.32 -1.16 3.27
C CYS A 10 -9.23 -1.26 2.05
N TYR A 11 -10.52 -1.51 2.22
CA TYR A 11 -11.46 -1.56 1.09
C TYR A 11 -11.64 -0.21 0.39
N ARG A 12 -11.31 0.91 1.08
CA ARG A 12 -11.36 2.24 0.48
C ARG A 12 -10.15 2.52 -0.42
N PHE A 13 -9.10 1.71 -0.29
CA PHE A 13 -7.95 1.78 -1.17
C PHE A 13 -8.19 0.82 -2.35
N VAL A 14 -8.17 1.35 -3.57
CA VAL A 14 -8.19 0.59 -4.81
C VAL A 14 -6.92 -0.24 -4.88
N ARG A 15 -7.08 -1.57 -4.90
CA ARG A 15 -5.99 -2.52 -5.05
C ARG A 15 -5.66 -2.68 -6.53
N GLN A 16 -4.40 -2.47 -6.89
CA GLN A 16 -3.88 -2.58 -8.25
C GLN A 16 -2.65 -3.50 -8.23
N ASP A 17 -2.77 -4.68 -8.83
CA ASP A 17 -1.66 -5.60 -9.04
C ASP A 17 -0.75 -5.15 -10.18
N GLY A 18 0.54 -5.46 -10.07
CA GLY A 18 1.54 -5.12 -11.08
C GLY A 18 1.71 -3.61 -11.26
N TRP A 19 1.53 -2.81 -10.20
CA TRP A 19 1.64 -1.35 -10.29
C TRP A 19 2.60 -0.83 -9.22
N ASP A 20 3.59 -0.06 -9.66
CA ASP A 20 4.56 0.62 -8.80
C ASP A 20 4.47 2.13 -9.01
N ILE A 21 4.63 2.89 -7.92
CA ILE A 21 4.56 4.35 -7.95
C ILE A 21 5.92 4.87 -7.51
N PRO A 22 6.88 5.07 -8.41
CA PRO A 22 8.20 5.55 -8.03
C PRO A 22 8.15 7.00 -7.51
N ASP A 23 9.09 7.35 -6.64
CA ASP A 23 9.42 8.75 -6.32
C ASP A 23 8.34 9.54 -5.56
N ASN A 24 7.61 8.87 -4.66
CA ASN A 24 6.59 9.51 -3.81
C ASN A 24 6.56 8.97 -2.38
N ASP A 25 7.65 8.35 -1.94
CA ASP A 25 7.75 7.70 -0.64
C ASP A 25 7.68 8.72 0.50
N ILE A 26 6.78 8.47 1.45
CA ILE A 26 6.64 9.25 2.68
C ILE A 26 7.76 8.90 3.65
N LEU A 27 8.10 7.62 3.70
CA LEU A 27 9.14 7.11 4.56
C LEU A 27 10.39 6.84 3.73
N PRO A 28 11.58 7.17 4.27
CA PRO A 28 12.85 6.86 3.61
C PRO A 28 13.09 5.34 3.51
N SER A 29 12.32 4.52 4.25
CA SER A 29 12.39 3.07 4.21
C SER A 29 10.99 2.43 4.16
N PRO A 30 10.83 1.35 3.37
CA PRO A 30 9.60 0.56 3.39
C PRO A 30 9.45 -0.13 4.74
N VAL A 31 8.28 -0.02 5.34
CA VAL A 31 7.93 -0.76 6.55
C VAL A 31 7.82 -2.23 6.22
N GLN A 32 8.48 -3.08 7.00
CA GLN A 32 8.32 -4.52 6.86
C GLN A 32 6.94 -4.90 7.39
N GLN A 33 6.11 -5.44 6.51
CA GLN A 33 4.74 -5.83 6.84
C GLN A 33 4.46 -7.19 6.23
N HIS A 34 3.88 -8.06 7.05
CA HIS A 34 3.53 -9.41 6.61
C HIS A 34 2.42 -9.36 5.54
N ASP A 35 1.49 -8.41 5.64
CA ASP A 35 0.28 -8.37 4.82
C ASP A 35 -0.08 -6.97 4.29
N TYR A 36 -0.82 -6.96 3.18
CA TYR A 36 -1.42 -5.78 2.59
C TYR A 36 -2.32 -5.01 3.57
N ALA A 37 -3.11 -5.71 4.39
CA ALA A 37 -4.00 -5.08 5.37
C ALA A 37 -3.24 -4.30 6.46
N SER A 38 -2.09 -4.82 6.89
CA SER A 38 -1.21 -4.18 7.87
C SER A 38 -0.52 -2.95 7.26
N CYS A 39 -0.05 -3.07 6.01
CA CYS A 39 0.50 -1.96 5.23
C CYS A 39 -0.49 -0.79 5.10
N CYS A 40 -1.74 -1.13 4.83
CA CYS A 40 -2.81 -0.17 4.69
C CYS A 40 -3.19 0.54 5.99
N SER A 41 -3.18 -0.20 7.10
CA SER A 41 -3.40 0.38 8.43
C SER A 41 -2.30 1.37 8.79
N GLN A 42 -1.05 1.07 8.41
CA GLN A 42 0.06 2.01 8.55
C GLN A 42 -0.10 3.25 7.68
N CYS A 43 -0.57 3.09 6.44
CA CYS A 43 -0.90 4.22 5.57
C CYS A 43 -1.95 5.12 6.23
N ARG A 44 -3.04 4.56 6.77
CA ARG A 44 -4.04 5.36 7.50
C ARG A 44 -3.52 6.02 8.76
N ALA A 45 -2.60 5.38 9.48
CA ALA A 45 -1.95 5.97 10.65
C ALA A 45 -0.96 7.08 10.26
N THR A 46 -0.47 7.06 9.02
CA THR A 46 0.49 8.03 8.49
C THR A 46 -0.25 9.19 7.86
N PHE A 47 -0.16 10.36 8.49
CA PHE A 47 -0.77 11.57 7.96
C PHE A 47 -0.17 11.91 6.58
N GLY A 48 -1.04 12.11 5.59
CA GLY A 48 -0.63 12.41 4.21
C GLY A 48 -0.34 11.19 3.33
N CYS A 49 -0.61 9.97 3.79
CA CYS A 49 -0.57 8.78 2.93
C CYS A 49 -1.78 8.73 2.01
N ILE A 50 -1.53 8.81 0.69
CA ILE A 50 -2.54 8.76 -0.37
C ILE A 50 -2.49 7.41 -1.09
N ALA A 51 -1.29 6.84 -1.20
CA ALA A 51 -1.06 5.57 -1.86
C ALA A 51 -0.04 4.75 -1.07
N PHE A 52 0.02 3.45 -1.32
CA PHE A 52 1.06 2.59 -0.81
C PHE A 52 1.32 1.45 -1.78
N THR A 53 2.47 0.83 -1.65
CA THR A 53 2.91 -0.26 -2.51
C THR A 53 3.39 -1.40 -1.62
N TYR A 54 2.77 -2.56 -1.74
CA TYR A 54 3.06 -3.75 -0.96
C TYR A 54 3.64 -4.83 -1.85
N SER A 55 4.82 -5.31 -1.50
CA SER A 55 5.54 -6.37 -2.22
C SER A 55 5.51 -7.66 -1.40
N PRO A 56 4.58 -8.61 -1.65
CA PRO A 56 4.54 -9.92 -0.99
C PRO A 56 5.88 -10.66 -1.06
N SER A 57 6.59 -10.61 -2.20
CA SER A 57 7.89 -11.29 -2.37
C SER A 57 8.97 -10.80 -1.41
N SER A 58 8.87 -9.56 -0.94
CA SER A 58 9.80 -8.96 0.05
C SER A 58 9.16 -8.67 1.41
N GLN A 59 7.85 -8.89 1.55
CA GLN A 59 7.05 -8.48 2.72
C GLN A 59 7.32 -7.02 3.11
N ARG A 60 7.39 -6.14 2.10
CA ARG A 60 7.73 -4.72 2.26
C ARG A 60 6.56 -3.85 1.84
N CYS A 61 6.31 -2.80 2.61
CA CYS A 61 5.26 -1.83 2.43
C CYS A 61 5.88 -0.43 2.27
N SER A 62 5.76 0.14 1.09
CA SER A 62 6.19 1.51 0.80
C SER A 62 4.99 2.44 0.89
N LEU A 63 4.97 3.32 1.88
CA LEU A 63 3.92 4.33 2.04
C LEU A 63 4.23 5.53 1.17
N LYS A 64 3.24 6.02 0.42
CA LYS A 64 3.41 7.07 -0.58
C LYS A 64 2.41 8.21 -0.39
N LYS A 65 2.88 9.44 -0.54
CA LYS A 65 2.06 10.65 -0.40
C LYS A 65 1.36 11.06 -1.69
N SER A 66 1.64 10.37 -2.78
CA SER A 66 1.07 10.68 -4.08
C SER A 66 1.11 9.44 -4.97
N MET A 67 0.17 9.37 -5.91
CA MET A 67 0.06 8.34 -6.95
C MET A 67 0.59 8.82 -8.31
N VAL A 68 1.21 9.99 -8.35
CA VAL A 68 1.77 10.57 -9.59
C VAL A 68 2.95 9.72 -10.07
N GLY A 69 2.97 9.41 -11.37
CA GLY A 69 4.05 8.64 -12.00
C GLY A 69 3.94 7.12 -11.82
N GLY A 70 2.80 6.62 -11.35
CA GLY A 70 2.54 5.19 -11.28
C GLY A 70 2.68 4.50 -12.65
N ARG A 71 3.45 3.43 -12.67
CA ARG A 71 3.76 2.63 -13.86
C ARG A 71 3.56 1.16 -13.59
N ASN A 72 3.22 0.42 -14.64
CA ASN A 72 3.13 -1.03 -14.54
C ASN A 72 4.50 -1.59 -14.17
N SER A 73 4.53 -2.33 -13.07
CA SER A 73 5.65 -3.13 -12.61
C SER A 73 5.37 -4.58 -12.95
N THR A 74 6.34 -5.24 -13.56
CA THR A 74 6.26 -6.67 -13.89
C THR A 74 6.51 -7.58 -12.68
N GLY A 75 6.65 -7.03 -11.47
CA GLY A 75 6.82 -7.79 -10.23
C GLY A 75 5.49 -8.13 -9.55
N ASP A 76 5.54 -8.98 -8.52
CA ASP A 76 4.41 -9.31 -7.63
C ASP A 76 4.00 -8.13 -6.73
N THR A 77 4.12 -6.90 -7.23
CA THR A 77 3.91 -5.68 -6.47
C THR A 77 2.43 -5.30 -6.51
N ILE A 78 1.87 -5.00 -5.35
CA ILE A 78 0.45 -4.67 -5.17
C ILE A 78 0.36 -3.24 -4.65
N ALA A 79 -0.12 -2.30 -5.45
CA ALA A 79 -0.41 -0.95 -5.01
C ALA A 79 -1.83 -0.83 -4.41
N GLY A 80 -1.98 0.10 -3.48
CA GLY A 80 -3.23 0.50 -2.86
C GLY A 80 -3.32 2.01 -2.78
N TYR A 81 -4.36 2.64 -3.34
CA TYR A 81 -4.54 4.11 -3.28
C TYR A 81 -6.00 4.49 -3.04
N SER A 82 -6.27 5.59 -2.34
CA SER A 82 -7.64 6.05 -2.01
C SER A 82 -7.98 7.40 -2.59
#